data_AF-A0A7G9YFI9-F1
#
_entry.id   AF-A0A7G9YFI9-F1
#
_cell.length_a   1.000
_cell.length_b   1.000
_cell.length_c   1.000
_cell.angle_alpha   90.00
_cell.angle_beta   90.00
_cell.angle_gamma   90.00
#
_symmetry.space_group_name_H-M   'P 1'
#
loop_
_entity.id
_entity.type
_entity.pdbx_description
1 polymer ?
#
loop_
_entity_poly.entity_id
_entity_poly.type
_entity_poly.pdbx_seq_one_letter_code
_entity_poly.pdbx_strand_id
1 'polypeptide(L)'
;MNKAIRSIIGISIAILPINIIMIWYRLTQTENFSTTDMTVYPLIFGGGIIILILLLNKYLLKDTFKTTFNSGKGTWYWDILIGIGLTVIYFGLFFLTRATIYQWIPRNQPPNTELINTMVDLANNPLLMIIWFGPVLWIGIALFEELSRTFLLKCLWNIKENKNWHIVAIFLASTLIGVAHLYQGLAGIISIGIKSVIMSFYFYKYRRLLPLITSHALYDGFQFAFFIMQFR
;
A
#
# COMPACT_ATOMS: atom_id res chain seq x y z
N MET A 1 -23.95 17.90 -8.77
CA MET A 1 -23.54 16.53 -8.36
C MET A 1 -23.19 16.51 -6.88
N ASN A 2 -23.88 15.67 -6.09
CA ASN A 2 -23.63 15.51 -4.65
C ASN A 2 -22.23 14.90 -4.39
N LYS A 3 -21.66 15.18 -3.22
CA LYS A 3 -20.37 14.68 -2.74
C LYS A 3 -20.25 13.15 -2.78
N ALA A 4 -21.32 12.44 -2.48
CA ALA A 4 -21.37 10.98 -2.58
C ALA A 4 -21.11 10.50 -4.03
N ILE A 5 -21.80 11.08 -5.01
CA ILE A 5 -21.64 10.72 -6.43
C ILE A 5 -20.21 11.04 -6.91
N ARG A 6 -19.69 12.23 -6.56
CA ARG A 6 -18.29 12.60 -6.87
C ARG A 6 -17.29 11.61 -6.28
N SER A 7 -17.56 11.11 -5.08
CA SER A 7 -16.69 10.15 -4.40
C SER A 7 -16.73 8.77 -5.04
N ILE A 8 -17.91 8.31 -5.46
CA ILE A 8 -18.06 7.07 -6.24
C ILE A 8 -17.31 7.18 -7.57
N ILE A 9 -17.47 8.28 -8.30
CA ILE A 9 -16.73 8.53 -9.54
C ILE A 9 -15.22 8.56 -9.29
N GLY A 10 -14.76 9.20 -8.22
CA GLY A 10 -13.35 9.22 -7.84
C GLY A 10 -12.77 7.83 -7.61
N ILE A 11 -13.51 6.96 -6.91
CA ILE A 11 -13.15 5.55 -6.71
C ILE A 11 -13.11 4.80 -8.04
N SER A 12 -14.12 4.97 -8.89
CA SER A 12 -14.22 4.30 -10.19
C SER A 12 -13.14 4.72 -11.18
N ILE A 13 -12.55 5.91 -11.04
CA ILE A 13 -11.48 6.39 -11.94
C ILE A 13 -10.09 6.02 -11.40
N ALA A 14 -9.81 6.29 -10.12
CA ALA A 14 -8.45 6.17 -9.59
C ALA A 14 -8.15 4.87 -8.85
N ILE A 15 -9.15 4.21 -8.28
CA ILE A 15 -8.93 3.06 -7.38
C ILE A 15 -9.32 1.74 -8.04
N LEU A 16 -10.53 1.64 -8.58
CA LEU A 16 -11.00 0.36 -9.14
C LEU A 16 -10.19 -0.09 -10.36
N PRO A 17 -9.88 0.76 -11.37
CA PRO A 17 -9.21 0.29 -12.58
C PRO A 17 -7.84 -0.30 -12.28
N ILE A 18 -7.03 0.39 -11.47
CA ILE A 18 -5.68 -0.09 -11.14
C ILE A 18 -5.73 -1.39 -10.34
N ASN A 19 -6.61 -1.51 -9.34
CA ASN A 19 -6.71 -2.74 -8.55
C ASN A 19 -7.25 -3.91 -9.39
N ILE A 20 -8.24 -3.69 -10.26
CA ILE A 20 -8.78 -4.71 -11.16
C ILE A 20 -7.71 -5.16 -12.15
N ILE A 21 -6.99 -4.23 -12.78
CA ILE A 21 -5.90 -4.55 -13.72
C ILE A 21 -4.80 -5.32 -13.00
N MET A 22 -4.40 -4.91 -11.79
CA MET A 22 -3.37 -5.62 -11.01
C MET A 22 -3.81 -7.03 -10.64
N ILE A 23 -5.05 -7.22 -10.17
CA ILE A 23 -5.60 -8.54 -9.85
C ILE A 23 -5.67 -9.40 -11.11
N TRP A 24 -6.22 -8.87 -12.19
CA TRP A 24 -6.35 -9.57 -13.47
C TRP A 24 -4.98 -10.00 -14.00
N TYR A 25 -4.02 -9.07 -14.06
CA TYR A 25 -2.64 -9.32 -14.48
C TYR A 25 -2.01 -10.46 -13.67
N ARG A 26 -2.17 -10.49 -12.34
CA ARG A 26 -1.65 -11.58 -11.50
C ARG A 26 -2.36 -12.92 -11.69
N LEU A 27 -3.61 -12.92 -12.15
CA LEU A 27 -4.35 -14.17 -12.42
C LEU A 27 -4.06 -14.71 -13.83
N THR A 28 -3.63 -13.88 -14.77
CA THR A 28 -3.47 -14.27 -16.18
C THR A 28 -2.03 -14.32 -16.67
N GLN A 29 -1.09 -13.69 -15.98
CA GLN A 29 0.29 -13.61 -16.45
C GLN A 29 1.04 -14.93 -16.21
N THR A 30 1.76 -15.36 -17.24
CA THR A 30 2.64 -16.54 -17.26
C THR A 30 4.12 -16.18 -17.42
N GLU A 31 4.44 -14.89 -17.50
CA GLU A 31 5.80 -14.35 -17.69
C GLU A 31 6.50 -14.04 -16.36
N ASN A 32 7.82 -14.13 -16.40
CA ASN A 32 8.70 -13.93 -15.24
C ASN A 32 8.81 -12.46 -14.85
N PHE A 33 9.04 -12.19 -13.57
CA PHE A 33 9.34 -10.86 -13.06
C PHE A 33 10.67 -10.31 -13.63
N SER A 34 10.67 -9.05 -14.03
CA SER A 34 11.86 -8.33 -14.48
C SER A 34 12.28 -7.22 -13.51
N THR A 35 13.54 -6.77 -13.59
CA THR A 35 14.02 -5.63 -12.80
C THR A 35 13.29 -4.33 -13.15
N THR A 36 12.82 -4.21 -14.39
CA THR A 36 11.97 -3.11 -14.86
C THR A 36 10.62 -3.10 -14.13
N ASP A 37 10.04 -4.29 -13.90
CA ASP A 37 8.77 -4.44 -13.18
C ASP A 37 8.90 -4.04 -11.72
N MET A 38 10.09 -4.18 -11.13
CA MET A 38 10.39 -3.78 -9.76
C MET A 38 10.85 -2.33 -9.60
N THR A 39 11.10 -1.60 -10.69
CA THR A 39 11.66 -0.24 -10.64
C THR A 39 10.84 0.76 -11.42
N VAL A 40 10.81 0.64 -12.75
CA VAL A 40 10.18 1.60 -13.67
C VAL A 40 8.67 1.58 -13.51
N TYR A 41 8.05 0.40 -13.44
CA TYR A 41 6.58 0.31 -13.36
C TYR A 41 6.00 0.93 -12.08
N PRO A 42 6.52 0.65 -10.87
CA PRO A 42 6.03 1.32 -9.66
C PRO A 42 6.18 2.84 -9.74
N LEU A 43 7.26 3.35 -10.33
CA LEU A 43 7.46 4.79 -10.49
C LEU A 43 6.47 5.43 -11.46
N ILE A 44 6.29 4.84 -12.65
CA ILE A 44 5.42 5.41 -13.68
C ILE A 44 3.96 5.25 -13.28
N PHE A 45 3.53 4.03 -12.92
CA PHE A 45 2.13 3.77 -12.56
C PHE A 45 1.80 4.37 -11.19
N GLY A 46 2.63 4.14 -10.17
CA GLY A 46 2.41 4.70 -8.84
C GLY A 46 2.44 6.23 -8.86
N GLY A 47 3.46 6.83 -9.51
CA GLY A 47 3.55 8.27 -9.69
C GLY A 47 2.39 8.87 -10.49
N GLY A 48 1.99 8.21 -11.58
CA GLY A 48 0.85 8.62 -12.40
C GLY A 48 -0.46 8.60 -11.62
N ILE A 49 -0.71 7.55 -10.83
CA ILE A 49 -1.91 7.45 -9.99
C ILE A 49 -1.88 8.45 -8.84
N ILE A 50 -0.71 8.75 -8.24
CA ILE A 50 -0.57 9.84 -7.27
C ILE A 50 -1.07 11.16 -7.87
N ILE A 51 -0.58 11.52 -9.07
CA ILE A 51 -1.00 12.74 -9.76
C ILE A 51 -2.51 12.71 -10.02
N LEU A 52 -3.04 11.60 -10.53
CA LEU A 52 -4.47 11.43 -10.77
C LEU A 52 -5.30 11.63 -9.49
N ILE A 53 -4.91 11.01 -8.38
CA ILE A 53 -5.59 11.16 -7.08
C ILE A 53 -5.57 12.62 -6.63
N LEU A 54 -4.45 13.31 -6.74
CA LEU A 54 -4.33 14.73 -6.36
C LEU A 54 -5.22 15.62 -7.23
N LEU A 55 -5.27 15.36 -8.54
CA LEU A 55 -6.16 16.07 -9.47
C LEU A 55 -7.64 15.81 -9.15
N LEU A 56 -8.03 14.56 -8.95
CA LEU A 56 -9.41 14.22 -8.60
C LEU A 56 -9.81 14.80 -7.23
N ASN A 57 -8.92 14.77 -6.25
CA ASN A 57 -9.18 15.39 -4.96
C ASN A 57 -9.45 16.90 -5.10
N LYS A 58 -8.61 17.60 -5.87
CA LYS A 58 -8.73 19.05 -6.07
C LYS A 58 -9.94 19.43 -6.93
N TYR A 59 -10.12 18.78 -8.08
CA TYR A 59 -11.08 19.21 -9.09
C TYR A 59 -12.43 18.48 -9.01
N LEU A 60 -12.44 17.17 -8.76
CA LEU A 60 -13.67 16.39 -8.66
C LEU A 60 -14.29 16.50 -7.27
N LEU A 61 -13.52 16.24 -6.20
CA LEU A 61 -14.02 16.30 -4.83
C LEU A 61 -14.13 17.73 -4.29
N LYS A 62 -13.36 18.67 -4.87
CA LYS A 62 -13.22 20.06 -4.40
C LYS A 62 -12.67 20.15 -2.99
N ASP A 63 -11.80 19.21 -2.63
CA ASP A 63 -11.10 19.16 -1.35
C ASP A 63 -9.64 19.59 -1.54
N THR A 64 -8.99 20.03 -0.45
CA THR A 64 -7.56 20.34 -0.45
C THR A 64 -6.75 19.12 -0.04
N PHE A 65 -5.44 19.13 -0.30
CA PHE A 65 -4.55 18.06 0.18
C PHE A 65 -4.66 17.91 1.71
N LYS A 66 -4.64 19.03 2.43
CA LYS A 66 -4.72 19.05 3.90
C LYS A 66 -6.04 18.48 4.40
N THR A 67 -7.18 18.87 3.83
CA THR A 67 -8.49 18.41 4.30
C THR A 67 -8.70 16.91 4.11
N THR A 68 -8.18 16.36 3.01
CA THR A 68 -8.32 14.92 2.71
C THR A 68 -7.28 14.07 3.42
N PHE A 69 -6.00 14.43 3.32
CA PHE A 69 -4.89 13.53 3.66
C PHE A 69 -4.17 13.89 4.97
N ASN A 70 -4.31 15.13 5.46
CA ASN A 70 -3.49 15.59 6.58
C ASN A 70 -4.21 16.62 7.47
N SER A 71 -5.48 16.35 7.80
CA SER A 71 -6.31 17.26 8.60
C SER A 71 -6.08 17.14 10.11
N GLY A 72 -5.37 16.08 10.52
CA GLY A 72 -4.97 15.85 11.91
C GLY A 72 -3.98 16.87 12.45
N LYS A 73 -4.01 17.08 13.76
CA LYS A 73 -2.99 17.84 14.48
C LYS A 73 -1.72 17.00 14.61
N GLY A 74 -0.55 17.62 14.42
CA GLY A 74 0.75 16.97 14.54
C GLY A 74 1.82 17.76 13.81
N THR A 75 3.08 17.41 14.08
CA THR A 75 4.26 17.93 13.38
C THR A 75 4.95 16.79 12.62
N TRP A 76 5.79 17.14 11.65
CA TRP A 76 6.45 16.15 10.79
C TRP A 76 7.40 15.22 11.57
N TYR A 77 8.10 15.70 12.60
CA TYR A 77 9.03 14.86 13.36
C TYR A 77 8.30 13.82 14.23
N TRP A 78 7.14 14.19 14.80
CA TRP A 78 6.28 13.22 15.47
C TRP A 78 5.70 12.21 14.49
N ASP A 79 5.39 12.63 13.26
CA ASP A 79 4.92 11.70 12.23
C ASP A 79 5.97 10.63 11.91
N ILE A 80 7.25 11.03 11.79
CA ILE A 80 8.36 10.10 11.57
C ILE A 80 8.48 9.12 12.75
N LEU A 81 8.48 9.63 13.99
CA LEU A 81 8.57 8.78 15.17
C LEU A 81 7.40 7.78 15.26
N ILE A 82 6.18 8.24 14.98
CA ILE A 82 5.00 7.36 14.95
C ILE A 82 5.13 6.35 13.81
N GLY A 83 5.63 6.76 12.65
CA GLY A 83 5.91 5.86 11.53
C GLY A 83 6.87 4.73 11.92
N ILE A 84 7.96 5.05 12.63
CA ILE A 84 8.89 4.05 13.18
C ILE A 84 8.16 3.11 14.16
N GLY A 85 7.33 3.65 15.04
CA GLY A 85 6.52 2.84 15.96
C GLY A 85 5.56 1.89 15.24
N LEU A 86 4.89 2.37 14.18
CA LEU A 86 4.04 1.54 13.33
C LEU A 86 4.84 0.45 12.60
N THR A 87 6.08 0.73 12.17
CA THR A 87 6.98 -0.28 11.59
C THR A 87 7.26 -1.42 12.58
N VAL A 88 7.51 -1.11 13.86
CA VAL A 88 7.71 -2.14 14.90
C VAL A 88 6.46 -3.01 15.06
N ILE A 89 5.28 -2.40 15.09
CA ILE A 89 3.99 -3.13 15.14
C ILE A 89 3.85 -4.05 13.92
N TYR A 90 4.21 -3.56 12.73
CA TYR A 90 4.15 -4.31 11.48
C TYR A 90 5.08 -5.53 11.49
N PHE A 91 6.29 -5.40 12.02
CA PHE A 91 7.19 -6.55 12.20
C PHE A 91 6.65 -7.53 13.25
N GLY A 92 6.10 -7.03 14.37
CA GLY A 92 5.41 -7.87 15.35
C GLY A 92 4.28 -8.68 14.71
N LEU A 93 3.44 -8.04 13.89
CA LEU A 93 2.41 -8.72 13.11
C LEU A 93 2.99 -9.71 12.11
N PHE A 94 4.08 -9.38 11.42
CA PHE A 94 4.73 -10.28 10.47
C PHE A 94 5.18 -11.59 11.13
N PHE A 95 5.79 -11.52 12.31
CA PHE A 95 6.17 -12.72 13.06
C PHE A 95 4.94 -13.46 13.60
N LEU A 96 3.94 -12.74 14.10
CA LEU A 96 2.71 -13.33 14.63
C LEU A 96 1.94 -14.09 13.53
N THR A 97 1.73 -13.49 12.36
CA THR A 97 1.00 -14.15 11.25
C THR A 97 1.77 -15.36 10.74
N ARG A 98 3.10 -15.32 10.74
CA ARG A 98 3.95 -16.49 10.40
C ARG A 98 3.86 -17.62 11.41
N ALA A 99 3.81 -17.30 12.70
CA ALA A 99 3.66 -18.27 13.78
C ALA A 99 2.23 -18.84 13.87
N THR A 100 1.24 -18.15 13.30
CA THR A 100 -0.17 -18.53 13.32
C THR A 100 -0.66 -18.85 11.91
N ILE A 101 -1.27 -17.90 11.20
CA ILE A 101 -1.95 -18.07 9.90
C ILE A 101 -1.16 -18.93 8.90
N TYR A 102 0.15 -18.69 8.75
CA TYR A 102 0.98 -19.44 7.79
C TYR A 102 1.25 -20.90 8.19
N GLN A 103 1.04 -21.29 9.45
CA GLN A 103 1.11 -22.70 9.87
C GLN A 103 -0.14 -23.48 9.47
N TRP A 104 -1.28 -22.79 9.39
CA TRP A 104 -2.60 -23.41 9.17
C TRP A 104 -3.04 -23.35 7.71
N ILE A 105 -2.49 -22.41 6.94
CA ILE A 105 -2.75 -22.28 5.50
C ILE A 105 -1.54 -22.83 4.76
N PRO A 106 -1.66 -23.96 4.06
CA PRO A 106 -0.56 -24.57 3.33
C PRO A 106 0.12 -23.59 2.37
N ARG A 107 1.45 -23.51 2.41
CA ARG A 107 2.23 -22.93 1.31
C ARG A 107 2.25 -23.92 0.16
N ASN A 108 1.16 -23.97 -0.60
CA ASN A 108 1.05 -24.84 -1.77
C ASN A 108 1.88 -24.35 -2.97
N GLN A 109 2.67 -23.28 -2.80
CA GLN A 109 3.51 -22.72 -3.84
C GLN A 109 4.95 -22.61 -3.34
N PRO A 110 5.93 -23.14 -4.10
CA PRO A 110 7.34 -22.91 -3.82
C PRO A 110 7.64 -21.41 -3.83
N PRO A 111 8.76 -20.96 -3.21
CA PRO A 111 9.21 -19.58 -3.34
C PRO A 111 9.23 -19.19 -4.82
N ASN A 112 8.71 -18.01 -5.15
CA ASN A 112 8.74 -17.52 -6.53
C ASN A 112 10.20 -17.27 -6.91
N THR A 113 10.85 -18.28 -7.51
CA THR A 113 12.27 -18.28 -7.86
C THR A 113 12.60 -17.15 -8.82
N GLU A 114 11.65 -16.78 -9.67
CA GLU A 114 11.81 -15.65 -10.58
C GLU A 114 11.93 -14.34 -9.80
N LEU A 115 11.01 -14.08 -8.86
CA LEU A 115 11.08 -12.90 -7.99
C LEU A 115 12.39 -12.88 -7.19
N ILE A 116 12.84 -14.04 -6.67
CA ILE A 116 14.13 -14.15 -5.96
C ILE A 116 15.27 -13.73 -6.89
N ASN A 117 15.33 -14.26 -8.11
CA ASN A 117 16.37 -13.94 -9.08
C ASN A 117 16.34 -12.44 -9.43
N THR A 118 15.17 -11.86 -9.68
CA THR A 118 15.01 -10.43 -9.95
C THR A 118 15.55 -9.57 -8.80
N MET A 119 15.25 -9.96 -7.56
CA MET A 119 15.73 -9.24 -6.37
C MET A 119 17.25 -9.34 -6.21
N VAL A 120 17.84 -10.50 -6.51
CA VAL A 120 19.30 -10.70 -6.52
C VAL A 120 19.96 -9.87 -7.62
N ASP A 121 19.41 -9.87 -8.83
CA ASP A 121 19.91 -9.07 -9.96
C ASP A 121 19.89 -7.58 -9.65
N LEU A 122 18.78 -7.11 -9.05
CA LEU A 122 18.66 -5.72 -8.59
C LEU A 122 19.74 -5.38 -7.56
N ALA A 123 19.96 -6.27 -6.59
CA ALA A 123 20.93 -6.06 -5.52
C ALA A 123 22.35 -5.91 -6.08
N ASN A 124 22.70 -6.66 -7.12
CA ASN A 124 24.02 -6.68 -7.74
C ASN A 124 24.38 -5.40 -8.49
N ASN A 125 23.44 -4.47 -8.67
CA ASN A 125 23.70 -3.16 -9.26
C ASN A 125 23.48 -2.03 -8.23
N PRO A 126 24.55 -1.35 -7.76
CA PRO A 126 24.45 -0.28 -6.77
C PRO A 126 23.55 0.89 -7.18
N LEU A 127 23.50 1.23 -8.48
CA LEU A 127 22.65 2.30 -8.97
C LEU A 127 21.17 1.89 -8.90
N LEU A 128 20.84 0.66 -9.28
CA LEU A 128 19.48 0.14 -9.14
C LEU A 128 19.05 0.05 -7.68
N MET A 129 19.96 -0.28 -6.76
CA MET A 129 19.70 -0.26 -5.32
C MET A 129 19.36 1.15 -4.80
N ILE A 130 20.11 2.18 -5.22
CA ILE A 130 19.83 3.57 -4.85
C ILE A 130 18.46 4.01 -5.40
N ILE A 131 18.17 3.67 -6.66
CA ILE A 131 16.87 3.96 -7.28
C ILE A 131 15.74 3.24 -6.55
N TRP A 132 15.96 1.97 -6.17
CA TRP A 132 14.96 1.15 -5.52
C TRP A 132 14.66 1.64 -4.10
N PHE A 133 15.68 1.76 -3.24
CA PHE A 133 15.51 2.23 -1.85
C PHE A 133 15.14 3.71 -1.75
N GLY A 134 15.39 4.50 -2.80
CA GLY A 134 15.01 5.90 -2.90
C GLY A 134 13.63 6.06 -3.55
N PRO A 135 13.56 6.60 -4.77
CA PRO A 135 12.30 7.03 -5.36
C PRO A 135 11.29 5.89 -5.56
N VAL A 136 11.71 4.67 -5.90
CA VAL A 136 10.77 3.55 -6.12
C VAL A 136 10.02 3.23 -4.83
N LEU A 137 10.75 2.92 -3.76
CA LEU A 137 10.18 2.53 -2.47
C LEU A 137 9.35 3.65 -1.85
N TRP A 138 9.87 4.87 -1.83
CA TRP A 138 9.20 5.98 -1.13
C TRP A 138 8.03 6.58 -1.91
N ILE A 139 8.16 6.72 -3.23
CA ILE A 139 7.15 7.39 -4.07
C ILE A 139 6.29 6.35 -4.78
N GLY A 140 6.91 5.46 -5.54
CA GLY A 140 6.20 4.49 -6.40
C GLY A 140 5.43 3.42 -5.62
N ILE A 141 5.87 3.09 -4.41
CA ILE A 141 5.25 2.07 -3.55
C ILE A 141 4.57 2.75 -2.35
N ALA A 142 5.33 3.24 -1.38
CA ALA A 142 4.79 3.65 -0.08
C ALA A 142 3.82 4.84 -0.18
N LEU A 143 4.23 5.96 -0.82
CA LEU A 143 3.34 7.11 -1.00
C LEU A 143 2.14 6.75 -1.87
N PHE A 144 2.35 6.05 -2.97
CA PHE A 144 1.27 5.64 -3.88
C PHE A 144 0.20 4.82 -3.16
N GLU A 145 0.59 3.77 -2.45
CA GLU A 145 -0.36 2.89 -1.78
C GLU A 145 -1.09 3.59 -0.63
N GLU A 146 -0.38 4.34 0.20
CA GLU A 146 -0.99 5.03 1.34
C GLU A 146 -1.87 6.21 0.90
N LEU A 147 -1.50 6.93 -0.15
CA LEU A 147 -2.35 7.97 -0.73
C LEU A 147 -3.62 7.37 -1.35
N SER A 148 -3.50 6.24 -2.05
CA SER A 148 -4.64 5.49 -2.60
C SER A 148 -5.58 5.00 -1.50
N ARG A 149 -5.03 4.42 -0.42
CA ARG A 149 -5.78 3.97 0.77
C ARG A 149 -6.57 5.11 1.38
N THR A 150 -5.91 6.21 1.68
CA THR A 150 -6.51 7.36 2.36
C THR A 150 -7.53 8.10 1.47
N PHE A 151 -7.29 8.18 0.16
CA PHE A 151 -8.26 8.67 -0.82
C PHE A 151 -9.51 7.79 -0.88
N LEU A 152 -9.34 6.47 -0.98
CA LEU A 152 -10.45 5.51 -0.96
C LEU A 152 -11.29 5.66 0.31
N LEU A 153 -10.65 5.70 1.48
CA LEU A 153 -11.33 5.90 2.76
C LEU A 153 -12.11 7.22 2.79
N LYS A 154 -11.51 8.33 2.33
CA LYS A 154 -12.19 9.62 2.26
C LYS A 154 -13.42 9.55 1.35
N CYS A 155 -13.29 8.96 0.17
CA CYS A 155 -14.40 8.81 -0.77
C CYS A 155 -15.52 7.96 -0.17
N LEU A 156 -15.20 6.83 0.45
CA LEU A 156 -16.19 5.98 1.12
C LEU A 156 -16.89 6.73 2.26
N TRP A 157 -16.16 7.43 3.11
CA TRP A 157 -16.75 8.22 4.21
C TRP A 157 -17.67 9.35 3.72
N ASN A 158 -17.37 9.95 2.57
CA ASN A 158 -18.24 10.96 1.95
C ASN A 158 -19.58 10.39 1.43
N ILE A 159 -19.74 9.07 1.30
CA ILE A 159 -21.01 8.45 0.90
C ILE A 159 -22.04 8.53 2.02
N LYS A 160 -21.61 8.30 3.27
CA LYS A 160 -22.49 8.32 4.44
C LYS A 160 -21.71 8.75 5.67
N GLU A 161 -22.13 9.84 6.30
CA GLU A 161 -21.50 10.35 7.53
C GLU A 161 -22.04 9.59 8.74
N ASN A 162 -21.51 8.39 8.96
CA ASN A 162 -21.93 7.50 10.04
C ASN A 162 -20.74 6.69 10.56
N LYS A 163 -20.60 6.60 11.89
CA LYS A 163 -19.48 5.91 12.53
C LYS A 163 -19.40 4.43 12.14
N ASN A 164 -20.53 3.72 12.12
CA ASN A 164 -20.58 2.31 11.73
C ASN A 164 -20.18 2.14 10.25
N TRP A 165 -20.64 3.05 9.39
CA TRP A 165 -20.21 3.07 8.00
C TRP A 165 -18.70 3.32 7.85
N HIS A 166 -18.12 4.22 8.66
CA HIS A 166 -16.69 4.47 8.61
C HIS A 166 -15.88 3.23 8.97
N ILE A 167 -16.35 2.42 9.92
CA ILE A 167 -15.75 1.13 10.28
C ILE A 167 -15.89 0.13 9.13
N VAL A 168 -17.08 0.02 8.52
CA VAL A 168 -17.28 -0.84 7.34
C VAL A 168 -16.33 -0.44 6.20
N ALA A 169 -16.17 0.86 5.94
CA ALA A 169 -15.25 1.36 4.92
C ALA A 169 -13.78 0.99 5.19
N ILE A 170 -13.36 0.95 6.46
CA ILE A 170 -12.02 0.47 6.86
C ILE A 170 -11.82 -0.99 6.45
N PHE A 171 -12.79 -1.86 6.74
CA PHE A 171 -12.70 -3.26 6.37
C PHE A 171 -12.78 -3.45 4.85
N LEU A 172 -13.66 -2.73 4.14
CA LEU A 172 -13.74 -2.80 2.67
C LEU A 172 -12.43 -2.39 2.00
N ALA A 173 -11.84 -1.26 2.41
CA ALA A 173 -10.55 -0.82 1.89
C ALA A 173 -9.43 -1.84 2.20
N SER A 174 -9.46 -2.43 3.40
CA SER A 174 -8.45 -3.41 3.80
C SER A 174 -8.57 -4.74 3.09
N THR A 175 -9.79 -5.21 2.82
CA THR A 175 -10.03 -6.38 1.98
C THR A 175 -9.54 -6.14 0.56
N LEU A 176 -9.84 -4.98 -0.04
CA LEU A 176 -9.35 -4.64 -1.38
C LEU A 176 -7.82 -4.69 -1.45
N ILE A 177 -7.15 -4.08 -0.47
CA ILE A 177 -5.68 -4.04 -0.42
C ILE A 177 -5.07 -5.43 -0.18
N GLY A 178 -5.69 -6.25 0.68
CA GLY A 178 -5.30 -7.65 0.83
C GLY A 178 -5.44 -8.43 -0.48
N VAL A 179 -6.58 -8.30 -1.18
CA VAL A 179 -6.82 -8.99 -2.46
C VAL A 179 -5.89 -8.50 -3.57
N ALA A 180 -5.52 -7.22 -3.59
CA ALA A 180 -4.51 -6.70 -4.53
C ALA A 180 -3.14 -7.39 -4.35
N HIS A 181 -2.91 -8.03 -3.20
CA HIS A 181 -1.72 -8.81 -2.89
C HIS A 181 -1.92 -10.33 -3.09
N LEU A 182 -2.85 -10.76 -3.96
CA LEU A 182 -3.14 -12.18 -4.18
C LEU A 182 -1.90 -13.01 -4.53
N TYR A 183 -0.91 -12.40 -5.18
CA TYR A 183 0.35 -13.05 -5.56
C TYR A 183 1.15 -13.58 -4.37
N GLN A 184 0.84 -13.14 -3.14
CA GLN A 184 1.43 -13.65 -1.89
C GLN A 184 0.69 -14.87 -1.32
N GLY A 185 -0.33 -15.36 -2.02
CA GLY A 185 -1.21 -16.45 -1.58
C GLY A 185 -2.22 -16.01 -0.50
N LEU A 186 -3.12 -16.92 -0.13
CA LEU A 186 -4.22 -16.64 0.81
C LEU A 186 -3.74 -16.11 2.17
N ALA A 187 -2.67 -16.70 2.72
CA ALA A 187 -2.07 -16.23 3.97
C ALA A 187 -1.51 -14.80 3.83
N GLY A 188 -0.93 -14.46 2.68
CA GLY A 188 -0.48 -13.12 2.34
C GLY A 188 -1.62 -12.11 2.27
N ILE A 189 -2.70 -12.45 1.55
CA ILE A 189 -3.93 -11.64 1.46
C ILE A 189 -4.43 -11.26 2.87
N ILE A 190 -4.56 -12.26 3.75
CA ILE A 190 -5.07 -12.05 5.12
C ILE A 190 -4.08 -11.20 5.92
N SER A 191 -2.78 -11.51 5.87
CA SER A 191 -1.72 -10.80 6.61
C SER A 191 -1.64 -9.32 6.20
N ILE A 192 -1.67 -9.02 4.89
CA ILE A 192 -1.69 -7.66 4.37
C ILE A 192 -3.00 -6.95 4.72
N GLY A 193 -4.13 -7.65 4.64
CA GLY A 193 -5.43 -7.14 5.07
C GLY A 193 -5.45 -6.70 6.54
N ILE A 194 -4.90 -7.51 7.45
CA ILE A 194 -4.80 -7.17 8.88
C ILE A 194 -3.94 -5.91 9.10
N LYS A 195 -2.79 -5.81 8.43
CA LYS A 195 -1.94 -4.62 8.50
C LYS A 195 -2.67 -3.38 7.97
N SER A 196 -3.38 -3.53 6.85
CA SER A 196 -4.22 -2.47 6.30
C SER A 196 -5.28 -1.99 7.28
N VAL A 197 -5.90 -2.89 8.06
CA VAL A 197 -6.88 -2.52 9.08
C VAL A 197 -6.24 -1.58 10.10
N ILE A 198 -5.02 -1.88 10.58
CA ILE A 198 -4.30 -1.01 11.53
C ILE A 198 -4.04 0.38 10.95
N MET A 199 -3.54 0.47 9.71
CA MET A 199 -3.26 1.77 9.06
C MET A 199 -4.53 2.57 8.83
N SER A 200 -5.59 1.89 8.42
CA SER A 200 -6.89 2.52 8.17
C SER A 200 -7.51 3.04 9.46
N PHE A 201 -7.38 2.31 10.58
CA PHE A 201 -7.78 2.79 11.90
C PHE A 201 -6.90 3.93 12.41
N TYR A 202 -5.58 3.85 12.22
CA TYR A 202 -4.67 4.94 12.53
C TYR A 202 -5.10 6.20 11.78
N PHE A 203 -5.31 6.11 10.47
CA PHE A 203 -5.74 7.23 9.66
C PHE A 203 -7.13 7.76 10.07
N TYR A 204 -8.06 6.86 10.37
CA TYR A 204 -9.39 7.23 10.85
C TYR A 204 -9.32 8.10 12.10
N LYS A 205 -8.44 7.76 13.06
CA LYS A 205 -8.28 8.47 14.33
C LYS A 205 -7.43 9.73 14.22
N TYR A 206 -6.28 9.65 13.55
CA TYR A 206 -5.27 10.71 13.58
C TYR A 206 -5.29 11.59 12.34
N ARG A 207 -5.76 11.11 11.18
CA ARG A 207 -5.86 11.87 9.93
C ARG A 207 -4.52 12.46 9.47
N ARG A 208 -3.45 11.66 9.59
CA ARG A 208 -2.07 11.99 9.22
C ARG A 208 -1.56 10.96 8.22
N LEU A 209 -1.06 11.41 7.07
CA LEU A 209 -0.56 10.53 6.00
C LEU A 209 0.91 10.13 6.18
N LEU A 210 1.78 11.06 6.56
CA LEU A 210 3.23 10.83 6.63
C LEU A 210 3.64 9.63 7.52
N PRO A 211 3.04 9.39 8.71
CA PRO A 211 3.37 8.20 9.51
C PRO A 211 3.11 6.90 8.76
N LEU A 212 2.08 6.87 7.93
CA LEU A 212 1.73 5.70 7.12
C LEU A 212 2.81 5.42 6.08
N ILE A 213 3.22 6.46 5.34
CA ILE A 213 4.26 6.39 4.31
C ILE A 213 5.58 5.93 4.92
N THR A 214 6.01 6.56 6.01
CA THR A 214 7.25 6.21 6.70
C THR A 214 7.21 4.76 7.17
N SER A 215 6.11 4.34 7.80
CA SER A 215 5.98 2.97 8.29
C SER A 215 6.06 1.94 7.16
N HIS A 216 5.38 2.22 6.04
CA HIS A 216 5.33 1.35 4.87
C HIS A 216 6.71 1.24 4.24
N ALA A 217 7.35 2.37 3.90
CA ALA A 217 8.67 2.40 3.29
C ALA A 217 9.72 1.70 4.16
N LEU A 218 9.72 1.94 5.47
CA LEU A 218 10.65 1.27 6.39
C LEU A 218 10.38 -0.22 6.48
N TYR A 219 9.13 -0.64 6.59
CA TYR A 219 8.78 -2.05 6.67
C TYR A 219 9.26 -2.81 5.43
N ASP A 220 8.88 -2.35 4.23
CA ASP A 220 9.27 -2.99 2.96
C ASP A 220 10.78 -2.91 2.71
N GLY A 221 11.39 -1.76 2.99
CA GLY A 221 12.83 -1.57 2.86
C GLY A 221 13.63 -2.53 3.75
N PHE A 222 13.22 -2.70 5.01
CA PHE A 222 13.85 -3.68 5.90
C PHE A 222 13.61 -5.12 5.45
N GLN A 223 12.41 -5.47 4.96
CA GLN A 223 12.17 -6.82 4.42
C GLN A 223 13.09 -7.11 3.24
N PHE A 224 13.25 -6.15 2.34
CA PHE A 224 14.12 -6.26 1.18
C PHE A 224 15.61 -6.33 1.57
N ALA A 225 16.03 -5.51 2.53
CA ALA A 225 17.40 -5.55 3.05
C ALA A 225 17.72 -6.91 3.71
N PHE A 226 16.82 -7.43 4.55
CA PHE A 226 16.99 -8.76 5.15
C PHE A 226 17.03 -9.86 4.10
N PHE A 227 16.19 -9.76 3.06
CA PHE A 227 16.23 -10.68 1.94
C PHE A 227 17.61 -10.67 1.27
N ILE A 228 18.14 -9.50 0.89
CA ILE A 228 19.46 -9.41 0.26
C ILE A 228 20.56 -10.01 1.15
N MET A 229 20.53 -9.72 2.44
CA MET A 229 21.52 -10.24 3.39
C MET A 229 21.48 -11.77 3.54
N GLN A 230 20.35 -12.41 3.24
CA GLN A 230 20.21 -13.87 3.31
C GLN A 230 20.75 -14.58 2.05
N PHE A 231 20.72 -13.91 0.89
CA PHE A 231 21.06 -14.47 -0.42
C PHE A 231 22.41 -13.96 -0.97
N ARG A 232 23.16 -13.19 -0.19
CA ARG A 232 24.55 -12.80 -0.44
C ARG A 232 25.48 -13.48 0.54
#